data_AF-A0A948UVM3-F1
#
_entry.id   AF-A0A948UVM3-F1
#
_cell.length_a   1.000
_cell.length_b   1.000
_cell.length_c   1.000
_cell.angle_alpha   90.00
_cell.angle_beta   90.00
_cell.angle_gamma   90.00
#
_symmetry.space_group_name_H-M   'P 1'
#
loop_
_entity.id
_entity.type
_entity.pdbx_description
1 polymer ?
#
loop_
_entity_poly.entity_id
_entity_poly.type
_entity_poly.pdbx_seq_one_letter_code
_entity_poly.pdbx_strand_id
1 'polypeptide(L)'
;MYETPELDDDTFVRTHEIRVHEDDEAWEGMRAAGRLVGAALDMITPFVVPGVTTGELDDRIREFTLDHGALPACLGYKGYEKTICTSINHVVCHGIPGDRVLKDGDIVNIDHTVIVDGWHGDSSR
;
A
#
# COMPACT_ATOMS: atom_id res chain seq x y z
N MET A 1 -3.31 13.19 13.39
CA MET A 1 -4.34 12.25 12.88
C MET A 1 -4.48 12.58 11.41
N TYR A 2 -4.27 11.59 10.53
CA TYR A 2 -4.49 11.77 9.10
C TYR A 2 -5.98 12.01 8.87
N GLU A 3 -6.34 12.92 7.96
CA GLU A 3 -7.73 13.03 7.53
C GLU A 3 -8.04 11.78 6.71
N THR A 4 -8.87 10.90 7.28
CA THR A 4 -9.43 9.79 6.53
C THR A 4 -10.29 10.39 5.43
N PRO A 5 -10.13 10.00 4.16
CA PRO A 5 -11.05 10.43 3.11
C PRO A 5 -12.48 10.09 3.53
N GLU A 6 -13.42 11.02 3.34
CA GLU A 6 -14.83 10.68 3.50
C GLU A 6 -15.17 9.64 2.43
N LEU A 7 -15.49 8.43 2.89
CA LEU A 7 -16.02 7.39 2.02
C LEU A 7 -17.49 7.72 1.75
N ASP A 8 -17.96 7.52 0.52
CA ASP A 8 -19.38 7.69 0.23
C ASP A 8 -20.22 6.68 1.04
N ASP A 9 -21.48 7.02 1.32
CA ASP A 9 -22.39 6.13 2.06
C ASP A 9 -22.63 4.78 1.34
N ASP A 10 -22.46 4.76 0.01
CA ASP A 10 -22.58 3.55 -0.83
C ASP A 10 -21.38 2.60 -0.67
N THR A 11 -20.24 3.07 -0.14
CA THR A 11 -18.99 2.31 -0.01
C THR A 11 -19.17 1.10 0.91
N PHE A 12 -20.14 1.16 1.82
CA PHE A 12 -20.49 0.07 2.73
C PHE A 12 -21.60 -0.85 2.20
N VAL A 13 -22.24 -0.49 1.08
CA VAL A 13 -23.26 -1.30 0.44
C VAL A 13 -22.60 -2.22 -0.57
N ARG A 14 -22.56 -3.51 -0.26
CA ARG A 14 -22.15 -4.53 -1.24
C ARG A 14 -23.23 -4.67 -2.31
N THR A 15 -23.10 -3.95 -3.41
CA THR A 15 -23.90 -4.16 -4.62
C THR A 15 -23.26 -5.29 -5.46
N HIS A 16 -24.05 -5.91 -6.34
CA HIS A 16 -23.51 -6.80 -7.38
C HIS A 16 -23.14 -6.01 -8.64
N GLU A 17 -23.16 -4.67 -8.56
CA GLU A 17 -22.91 -3.78 -9.68
C GLU A 17 -21.43 -3.44 -9.72
N ILE A 18 -20.84 -3.49 -10.90
CA ILE A 18 -19.45 -3.11 -11.13
C ILE A 18 -19.47 -1.65 -11.57
N ARG A 19 -18.81 -0.78 -10.80
CA ARG A 19 -18.61 0.61 -11.21
C ARG A 19 -17.67 0.65 -12.40
N VAL A 20 -18.20 1.05 -13.56
CA VAL A 20 -17.41 1.31 -14.77
C VAL A 20 -17.16 2.81 -14.86
N HIS A 21 -15.89 3.21 -14.80
CA HIS A 21 -15.49 4.61 -14.97
C HIS A 21 -15.29 4.92 -16.45
N GLU A 22 -16.01 5.93 -16.96
CA GLU A 22 -15.94 6.35 -18.37
C GLU A 22 -15.38 7.77 -18.54
N ASP A 23 -15.09 8.46 -17.42
CA ASP A 23 -14.57 9.82 -17.42
C ASP A 23 -13.03 9.87 -17.30
N ASP A 24 -12.43 10.83 -17.99
CA ASP A 24 -10.98 11.01 -18.02
C ASP A 24 -10.39 11.36 -16.64
N GLU A 25 -11.16 12.05 -15.79
CA GLU A 25 -10.73 12.45 -14.44
C GLU A 25 -10.48 11.23 -13.55
N ALA A 26 -11.42 10.28 -13.54
CA ALA A 26 -11.26 9.01 -12.84
C ALA A 26 -10.04 8.23 -13.35
N TRP A 27 -9.83 8.20 -14.67
CA TRP A 27 -8.70 7.49 -15.25
C TRP A 27 -7.36 8.15 -14.89
N GLU A 28 -7.27 9.47 -14.91
CA GLU A 28 -6.06 10.18 -14.48
C GLU A 28 -5.78 10.02 -12.98
N GLY A 29 -6.83 10.04 -12.14
CA GLY A 29 -6.73 9.76 -10.71
C GLY A 29 -6.17 8.36 -10.44
N MET A 30 -6.77 7.32 -11.03
CA MET A 30 -6.28 5.95 -10.91
C MET A 30 -4.86 5.78 -11.47
N ARG A 31 -4.52 6.45 -12.58
CA ARG A 31 -3.15 6.44 -13.12
C ARG A 31 -2.16 7.11 -12.19
N ALA A 32 -2.51 8.23 -11.56
CA ALA A 32 -1.65 8.91 -10.60
C ALA A 32 -1.37 8.02 -9.38
N ALA A 33 -2.41 7.43 -8.79
CA ALA A 33 -2.27 6.52 -7.65
C ALA A 33 -1.46 5.26 -8.03
N GLY A 34 -1.75 4.65 -9.18
CA GLY A 34 -1.03 3.48 -9.70
C GLY A 34 0.45 3.76 -10.01
N ARG A 35 0.78 4.93 -10.55
CA ARG A 35 2.17 5.34 -10.77
C ARG A 35 2.91 5.52 -9.46
N LEU A 36 2.28 6.10 -8.44
CA LEU A 36 2.92 6.33 -7.15
C LEU A 36 3.21 5.02 -6.41
N VAL A 37 2.27 4.07 -6.38
CA VAL A 37 2.54 2.76 -5.76
C VAL A 37 3.66 2.02 -6.49
N GLY A 38 3.68 2.07 -7.83
CA GLY A 38 4.78 1.50 -8.63
C GLY A 38 6.14 2.13 -8.28
N ALA A 39 6.19 3.46 -8.17
CA ALA A 39 7.40 4.18 -7.77
C ALA A 39 7.85 3.85 -6.34
N ALA A 40 6.92 3.65 -5.40
CA ALA A 40 7.25 3.22 -4.04
C ALA A 40 7.87 1.82 -4.03
N LEU A 41 7.30 0.88 -4.80
CA LEU A 41 7.84 -0.48 -4.94
C LEU A 41 9.22 -0.48 -5.62
N ASP A 42 9.45 0.39 -6.61
CA ASP A 42 10.76 0.59 -7.22
C ASP A 42 11.77 1.15 -6.22
N MET A 43 11.38 2.17 -5.45
CA MET A 43 12.21 2.78 -4.42
C MET A 43 12.62 1.79 -3.33
N ILE A 44 11.71 0.92 -2.88
CA ILE A 44 12.01 0.02 -1.77
C ILE A 44 12.88 -1.18 -2.16
N THR A 45 12.86 -1.57 -3.44
CA THR A 45 13.56 -2.76 -3.97
C THR A 45 15.03 -2.85 -3.53
N PRO A 46 15.89 -1.82 -3.65
CA PRO A 46 17.28 -1.90 -3.21
C PRO A 46 17.48 -2.09 -1.70
N PHE A 47 16.45 -1.89 -0.87
CA PHE A 47 16.50 -2.07 0.59
C PHE A 47 16.08 -3.47 1.03
N VAL A 48 15.55 -4.29 0.13
CA VAL A 48 15.17 -5.68 0.41
C VAL A 48 16.42 -6.56 0.42
N VAL A 49 17.18 -6.49 1.51
CA VAL A 49 18.45 -7.20 1.70
C VAL A 49 18.49 -7.92 3.06
N PRO A 50 19.30 -8.99 3.20
CA PRO A 50 19.46 -9.68 4.48
C PRO A 50 19.92 -8.73 5.58
N GLY A 51 19.34 -8.87 6.78
CA GLY A 51 19.63 -8.03 7.95
C GLY A 51 18.66 -6.87 8.17
N VAL A 52 17.86 -6.50 7.17
CA VAL A 52 16.82 -5.46 7.30
C VAL A 52 15.56 -6.04 7.96
N THR A 53 14.89 -5.26 8.82
CA THR A 53 13.59 -5.66 9.40
C THR A 53 12.45 -5.29 8.47
N THR A 54 11.35 -6.03 8.51
CA THR A 54 10.14 -5.62 7.77
C THR A 54 9.58 -4.29 8.26
N GLY A 55 9.77 -3.96 9.55
CA GLY A 55 9.44 -2.64 10.10
C GLY A 55 10.23 -1.50 9.45
N GLU A 56 11.53 -1.69 9.18
CA GLU A 56 12.32 -0.68 8.46
C GLU A 56 11.80 -0.47 7.03
N LEU A 57 11.36 -1.53 6.34
CA LEU A 57 10.77 -1.41 5.01
C LEU A 57 9.45 -0.62 5.05
N ASP A 58 8.61 -0.86 6.06
CA ASP A 58 7.37 -0.13 6.31
C ASP A 58 7.62 1.35 6.57
N ASP A 59 8.60 1.69 7.42
CA ASP A 59 8.96 3.08 7.72
C ASP A 59 9.43 3.83 6.46
N ARG A 60 10.24 3.20 5.62
CA ARG A 60 10.72 3.80 4.35
C ARG A 60 9.59 4.07 3.37
N ILE A 61 8.69 3.10 3.19
CA ILE A 61 7.52 3.30 2.32
C ILE A 61 6.60 4.36 2.93
N ARG A 62 6.39 4.36 4.24
CA ARG A 62 5.59 5.39 4.92
C ARG A 62 6.14 6.80 4.66
N GLU A 63 7.44 7.00 4.84
CA GLU A 63 8.10 8.28 4.56
C GLU A 63 7.92 8.68 3.08
N PHE A 64 8.22 7.76 2.16
CA PHE A 64 8.04 8.00 0.73
C PHE A 64 6.61 8.40 0.38
N THR A 65 5.61 7.67 0.87
CA THR A 65 4.19 7.94 0.58
C THR A 65 3.76 9.32 1.09
N LEU A 66 4.19 9.70 2.30
CA LEU A 66 3.90 11.01 2.89
C LEU A 66 4.62 12.15 2.16
N ASP A 67 5.87 11.95 1.77
CA ASP A 67 6.66 12.95 1.02
C ASP A 67 6.06 13.24 -0.36
N HIS A 68 5.28 12.31 -0.92
CA HIS A 68 4.55 12.49 -2.18
C HIS A 68 3.11 12.97 -1.99
N GLY A 69 2.72 13.37 -0.76
CA GLY A 69 1.40 13.91 -0.47
C GLY A 69 0.26 12.88 -0.50
N ALA A 70 0.60 11.59 -0.48
CA ALA A 70 -0.38 10.51 -0.48
C ALA A 70 -0.61 9.94 0.93
N LEU A 71 -1.71 9.22 1.10
CA LEU A 71 -2.03 8.53 2.35
C LEU A 71 -1.84 7.01 2.22
N PRO A 72 -1.35 6.32 3.27
CA PRO A 72 -1.26 4.87 3.27
C PRO A 72 -2.63 4.25 3.52
N ALA A 73 -3.20 3.54 2.53
CA ALA A 73 -4.58 3.05 2.64
C ALA A 73 -4.74 1.89 3.64
N CYS A 74 -3.68 1.09 3.87
CA CYS A 74 -3.70 0.00 4.83
C CYS A 74 -3.78 0.51 6.28
N LEU A 75 -3.25 1.70 6.56
CA LEU A 75 -3.14 2.20 7.93
C LEU A 75 -4.53 2.53 8.49
N GLY A 76 -4.95 1.80 9.52
CA GLY A 76 -6.26 1.91 10.15
C GLY A 76 -7.34 1.04 9.49
N TYR A 77 -7.09 0.45 8.31
CA TYR A 77 -8.07 -0.39 7.64
C TYR A 77 -8.40 -1.64 8.47
N LYS A 78 -9.61 -1.69 9.04
CA LYS A 78 -10.07 -2.75 9.95
C LYS A 78 -9.11 -3.02 11.12
N GLY A 79 -8.42 -1.98 11.59
CA GLY A 79 -7.45 -2.08 12.68
C GLY A 79 -6.06 -2.56 12.25
N TYR A 80 -5.76 -2.61 10.95
CA TYR A 80 -4.39 -2.84 10.46
C TYR A 80 -3.51 -1.64 10.82
N GLU A 81 -2.34 -1.87 11.41
CA GLU A 81 -1.54 -0.81 12.08
C GLU A 81 -0.32 -0.34 11.28
N LYS A 82 -0.13 -0.86 10.07
CA LYS A 82 1.05 -0.63 9.23
C LYS A 82 0.70 -0.08 7.86
N THR A 83 1.69 0.44 7.16
CA THR A 83 1.56 1.10 5.86
C THR A 83 1.57 0.11 4.70
N ILE A 84 2.33 -0.97 4.84
CA ILE A 84 2.43 -2.06 3.86
C ILE A 84 2.13 -3.40 4.51
N CYS A 85 1.84 -4.42 3.69
CA CYS A 85 1.98 -5.80 4.10
C CYS A 85 3.35 -6.35 3.68
N THR A 86 4.00 -7.11 4.55
CA THR A 86 5.25 -7.84 4.23
C THR A 86 5.05 -9.33 4.48
N SER A 87 5.00 -10.11 3.40
CA SER A 87 4.64 -11.54 3.45
C SER A 87 5.83 -12.41 3.07
N ILE A 88 6.53 -12.95 4.08
CA ILE A 88 7.77 -13.71 3.90
C ILE A 88 7.47 -15.21 3.78
N ASN A 89 8.00 -15.85 2.75
CA ASN A 89 8.00 -17.29 2.50
C ASN A 89 6.60 -17.95 2.55
N HIS A 90 6.21 -18.47 3.72
CA HIS A 90 4.96 -19.22 3.92
C HIS A 90 3.77 -18.31 4.28
N VAL A 91 4.02 -17.02 4.52
CA VAL A 91 2.96 -16.04 4.73
C VAL A 91 2.33 -15.75 3.38
N VAL A 92 1.05 -16.13 3.22
CA VAL A 92 0.33 -16.01 1.94
C VAL A 92 0.09 -14.55 1.56
N CYS A 93 -0.44 -13.76 2.49
CA CYS A 93 -0.70 -12.34 2.33
C CYS A 93 -0.89 -11.67 3.71
N HIS A 94 -0.98 -10.35 3.72
CA HIS A 94 -1.30 -9.53 4.91
C HIS A 94 -0.37 -9.73 6.11
N GLY A 95 0.90 -10.13 5.89
CA GLY A 95 1.89 -10.14 6.95
C GLY A 95 2.10 -8.72 7.50
N ILE A 96 2.19 -8.58 8.83
CA ILE A 96 2.33 -7.29 9.50
C ILE A 96 3.83 -6.97 9.67
N PRO A 97 4.32 -5.83 9.14
CA PRO A 97 5.68 -5.36 9.39
C PRO A 97 6.03 -5.21 10.87
N GLY A 98 7.26 -5.57 11.26
CA GLY A 98 7.75 -5.49 12.63
C GLY A 98 9.20 -5.92 12.77
N ASP A 99 9.55 -6.54 13.89
CA ASP A 99 10.95 -6.90 14.23
C ASP A 99 11.52 -8.09 13.43
N ARG A 100 10.76 -8.61 12.45
CA ARG A 100 11.20 -9.74 11.63
C ARG A 100 12.33 -9.31 10.69
N VAL A 101 13.52 -9.83 10.94
CA VAL A 101 14.72 -9.63 10.11
C VAL A 101 14.71 -10.56 8.88
N LEU A 102 14.93 -10.00 7.69
CA LEU A 102 15.11 -10.74 6.44
C LEU A 102 16.42 -11.53 6.45
N LYS A 103 16.38 -12.75 5.91
CA LYS A 103 17.54 -13.65 5.81
C LYS A 103 17.92 -13.89 4.36
N ASP A 104 19.17 -14.27 4.14
CA ASP A 104 19.60 -14.76 2.84
C ASP A 104 18.75 -15.97 2.43
N GLY A 105 18.22 -15.91 1.19
CA GLY A 105 17.31 -16.92 0.64
C GLY A 105 15.83 -16.73 0.98
N ASP A 106 15.43 -15.75 1.81
CA ASP A 106 14.02 -15.41 1.97
C ASP A 106 13.44 -14.84 0.66
N ILE A 107 12.20 -15.20 0.36
CA ILE A 107 11.35 -14.48 -0.59
C ILE A 107 10.36 -13.64 0.22
N VAL A 108 10.13 -12.40 -0.22
CA VAL A 108 9.20 -11.49 0.45
C VAL A 108 8.35 -10.78 -0.59
N ASN A 109 7.04 -10.88 -0.41
CA ASN A 109 6.10 -10.01 -1.10
C ASN A 109 5.90 -8.73 -0.28
N ILE A 110 5.96 -7.59 -0.96
CA ILE A 110 5.62 -6.28 -0.40
C ILE A 110 4.36 -5.79 -1.10
N ASP A 111 3.31 -5.60 -0.32
CA ASP A 111 2.01 -5.11 -0.79
C ASP A 111 1.77 -3.71 -0.25
N HIS A 112 1.53 -2.76 -1.15
CA HIS A 112 1.32 -1.37 -0.79
C HIS A 112 0.10 -0.81 -1.52
N THR A 113 -0.73 -0.09 -0.76
CA THR A 113 -1.85 0.64 -1.29
C THR A 113 -1.75 2.11 -0.86
N VAL A 114 -1.86 3.03 -1.83
CA VAL A 114 -1.89 4.49 -1.58
C VAL A 114 -3.26 5.07 -1.88
N ILE A 115 -3.58 6.19 -1.23
CA ILE A 115 -4.70 7.07 -1.60
C ILE A 115 -4.12 8.40 -2.11
N VAL A 116 -4.46 8.76 -3.35
CA VAL A 116 -4.07 10.02 -4.01
C VAL A 116 -5.35 10.68 -4.50
N ASP A 117 -5.68 11.87 -3.98
CA ASP A 117 -6.88 12.63 -4.36
C ASP A 117 -8.17 11.79 -4.37
N GLY A 118 -8.34 10.92 -3.36
CA GLY A 118 -9.49 10.02 -3.21
C GLY A 118 -9.38 8.70 -3.99
N TRP A 119 -8.38 8.53 -4.87
CA TRP A 119 -8.19 7.32 -5.65
C TRP A 119 -7.20 6.35 -5.01
N HIS A 120 -7.56 5.07 -4.98
CA HIS A 120 -6.68 4.02 -4.50
C HIS A 120 -5.79 3.49 -5.63
N GLY A 121 -4.51 3.31 -5.34
CA GLY A 121 -3.56 2.59 -6.19
C GLY A 121 -3.00 1.42 -5.39
N ASP A 122 -3.21 0.19 -5.86
CA ASP A 122 -2.86 -1.03 -5.15
C ASP A 122 -1.96 -1.93 -6.00
N SER A 123 -0.82 -2.36 -5.45
CA SER A 123 0.11 -3.25 -6.15
C SER A 123 1.05 -3.95 -5.17
N SER A 124 1.48 -5.15 -5.57
CA SER A 124 2.48 -5.92 -4.83
C SER A 124 3.42 -6.67 -5.77
N ARG A 125 4.61 -6.99 -5.28
CA ARG A 125 5.58 -7.87 -5.95
C ARG A 125 6.54 -8.53 -4.98
#